data_AF-A0A645BRY1-F1
#
_entry.id   AF-A0A645BRY1-F1
#
_cell.length_a   1.000
_cell.length_b   1.000
_cell.length_c   1.000
_cell.angle_alpha   90.00
_cell.angle_beta   90.00
_cell.angle_gamma   90.00
#
_symmetry.space_group_name_H-M   'P 1'
#
loop_
_entity.id
_entity.type
_entity.pdbx_description
1 polymer ?
#
loop_
_entity_poly.entity_id
_entity_poly.type
_entity_poly.pdbx_seq_one_letter_code
_entity_poly.pdbx_strand_id
1 'polypeptide(L)'
;MPWNAESADLKPLYDAVAAADGMIAWESYGFSRDCEGELNSRYLSRASGFAKLGGGNLNRFIVCPGTYEFIENNANVDFKVWLDQQLNTVANHPDFAGTGGIGMWIAYYTDPEILRWFSALVKHYGIDGEKTMLSDRYGYKLRPGIVKHAEWESLDAWNPVGAVELVDKKDTGVPDSYYPRSRQNMLRMTRTPGALNSVAQTLANLESGKLYALTVLVTNPDTADKVTYGLDVKLENAEIVNSRMRWMNDFIKRDKPVWNAYKIVFRAGDKPVKLILSESDDAAKARPATLLIDSIQVTPFF
;
A
#
# COMPACT_ATOMS: atom_id res chain seq x y z
N MET A 1 -11.15 -18.62 5.38
CA MET A 1 -12.46 -19.26 5.19
C MET A 1 -13.34 -18.32 4.36
N PRO A 2 -14.10 -18.81 3.37
CA PRO A 2 -15.18 -18.01 2.79
C PRO A 2 -16.17 -17.72 3.92
N TRP A 3 -16.50 -16.45 4.10
CA TRP A 3 -17.45 -15.99 5.10
C TRP A 3 -18.83 -16.15 4.46
N ASN A 4 -19.55 -17.23 4.79
CA ASN A 4 -20.91 -17.43 4.29
C ASN A 4 -21.86 -16.57 5.12
N ALA A 5 -22.17 -15.37 4.62
CA ALA A 5 -23.22 -14.50 5.15
C ALA A 5 -24.62 -15.15 5.11
N GLU A 6 -24.74 -16.38 4.61
CA GLU A 6 -25.93 -17.22 4.63
C GLU A 6 -26.09 -18.03 5.92
N SER A 7 -25.23 -17.87 6.93
CA SER A 7 -25.48 -18.55 8.21
C SER A 7 -26.74 -17.95 8.86
N ALA A 8 -27.75 -18.80 9.06
CA ALA A 8 -28.99 -18.47 9.77
C ALA A 8 -28.73 -17.82 11.16
N ASP A 9 -27.52 -18.01 11.68
CA ASP A 9 -27.03 -17.51 12.97
C ASP A 9 -26.86 -15.98 13.04
N LEU A 10 -26.72 -15.27 11.91
CA LEU A 10 -26.51 -13.81 11.90
C LEU A 10 -27.80 -13.01 11.84
N LYS A 11 -28.91 -13.60 11.39
CA LYS A 11 -30.20 -12.93 11.26
C LYS A 11 -30.73 -12.39 12.60
N PRO A 12 -30.64 -13.12 13.73
CA PRO A 12 -31.05 -12.58 15.03
C PRO A 12 -30.24 -11.35 15.46
N LEU A 13 -28.93 -11.32 15.16
CA LEU A 13 -28.08 -10.16 15.45
C LEU A 13 -28.48 -8.96 14.59
N TYR A 14 -28.70 -9.18 13.29
CA TYR A 14 -29.18 -8.14 12.38
C TYR A 14 -30.52 -7.57 12.86
N ASP A 15 -31.48 -8.43 13.20
CA ASP A 15 -32.81 -8.01 13.67
C ASP A 15 -32.74 -7.23 14.98
N ALA A 16 -31.86 -7.63 15.90
CA ALA A 16 -31.64 -6.89 17.14
C ALA A 16 -31.04 -5.51 16.90
N VAL A 17 -30.05 -5.39 15.99
CA VAL A 17 -29.48 -4.09 15.59
C VAL A 17 -30.56 -3.23 14.93
N ALA A 18 -31.37 -3.81 14.03
CA ALA A 18 -32.45 -3.10 13.35
C ALA A 18 -33.54 -2.64 14.33
N ALA A 19 -33.92 -3.45 15.31
CA ALA A 19 -34.89 -3.11 16.35
C ALA A 19 -34.42 -1.98 17.27
N ALA A 20 -33.10 -1.84 17.43
CA ALA A 20 -32.46 -0.75 18.17
C ALA A 20 -32.15 0.48 17.30
N ASP A 21 -32.58 0.49 16.03
CA ASP A 21 -32.24 1.50 15.02
C ASP A 21 -30.72 1.71 14.83
N GLY A 22 -29.94 0.65 15.03
CA GLY A 22 -28.49 0.67 14.91
C GLY A 22 -27.98 0.52 13.47
N MET A 23 -26.67 0.73 13.34
CA MET A 23 -25.88 0.54 12.11
C MET A 23 -24.81 -0.53 12.31
N ILE A 24 -24.45 -1.22 11.24
CA ILE A 24 -23.43 -2.25 11.18
C ILE A 24 -22.25 -1.71 10.39
N ALA A 25 -21.10 -1.54 11.04
CA ALA A 25 -19.85 -1.24 10.34
C ALA A 25 -19.29 -2.53 9.74
N TRP A 26 -19.21 -2.60 8.42
CA TRP A 26 -18.61 -3.72 7.71
C TRP A 26 -17.18 -3.36 7.30
N GLU A 27 -16.22 -3.96 7.99
CA GLU A 27 -14.81 -3.96 7.61
C GLU A 27 -14.58 -4.76 6.33
N SER A 28 -14.15 -4.07 5.28
CA SER A 28 -13.83 -4.69 4.01
C SER A 28 -12.37 -4.47 3.64
N TYR A 29 -11.59 -5.56 3.74
CA TYR A 29 -10.17 -5.56 3.40
C TYR A 29 -9.98 -5.95 1.94
N GLY A 30 -9.86 -4.95 1.06
CA GLY A 30 -9.47 -5.14 -0.34
C GLY A 30 -7.96 -4.98 -0.52
N PHE A 31 -7.26 -6.05 -0.88
CA PHE A 31 -5.81 -6.00 -1.09
C PHE A 31 -5.46 -5.70 -2.56
N SER A 32 -4.49 -4.81 -2.79
CA SER A 32 -4.02 -4.37 -4.11
C SER A 32 -3.33 -5.43 -4.97
N ARG A 33 -3.08 -6.64 -4.45
CA ARG A 33 -2.36 -7.69 -5.18
C ARG A 33 -3.18 -8.33 -6.28
N ASP A 34 -4.45 -8.57 -6.01
CA ASP A 34 -5.40 -9.22 -6.91
C ASP A 34 -6.64 -8.34 -7.00
N CYS A 35 -6.48 -7.09 -7.44
CA CYS A 35 -7.54 -6.09 -7.43
C CYS A 35 -8.84 -6.62 -8.06
N GLU A 36 -8.75 -7.27 -9.21
CA GLU A 36 -9.93 -7.80 -9.92
C GLU A 36 -10.53 -9.02 -9.22
N GLY A 37 -9.71 -9.97 -8.76
CA GLY A 37 -10.18 -11.13 -8.01
C GLY A 37 -10.76 -10.77 -6.65
N GLU A 38 -10.14 -9.84 -5.92
CA GLU A 38 -10.58 -9.36 -4.60
C GLU A 38 -11.90 -8.57 -4.69
N LEU A 39 -12.06 -7.71 -5.69
CA LEU A 39 -13.31 -6.95 -5.88
C LEU A 39 -14.48 -7.92 -6.10
N ASN A 40 -14.34 -8.86 -7.03
CA ASN A 40 -15.41 -9.77 -7.40
C ASN A 40 -15.67 -10.86 -6.35
N SER A 41 -14.62 -11.52 -5.85
CA SER A 41 -14.78 -12.70 -4.99
C SER A 41 -15.06 -12.36 -3.52
N ARG A 42 -14.57 -11.24 -3.01
CA ARG A 42 -14.72 -10.87 -1.59
C ARG A 42 -15.61 -9.68 -1.38
N TYR A 43 -15.46 -8.63 -2.19
CA TYR A 43 -16.22 -7.40 -2.00
C TYR A 43 -17.68 -7.62 -2.41
N LEU A 44 -17.92 -8.02 -3.66
CA LEU A 44 -19.29 -8.24 -4.17
C LEU A 44 -19.99 -9.42 -3.49
N SER A 45 -19.29 -10.56 -3.33
CA SER A 45 -19.90 -11.74 -2.68
C SER A 45 -20.38 -11.46 -1.26
N ARG A 46 -19.62 -10.68 -0.47
CA ARG A 46 -20.04 -10.29 0.88
C ARG A 46 -21.17 -9.28 0.87
N ALA A 47 -21.11 -8.28 -0.03
CA ALA A 47 -22.18 -7.30 -0.19
C ALA A 47 -23.51 -7.99 -0.52
N SER A 48 -23.52 -8.91 -1.49
CA SER A 48 -24.70 -9.71 -1.84
C SER A 48 -25.25 -10.49 -0.64
N GLY A 49 -24.36 -11.10 0.16
CA GLY A 49 -24.72 -11.79 1.39
C GLY A 49 -25.37 -10.87 2.44
N PHE A 50 -24.79 -9.69 2.67
CA PHE A 50 -25.36 -8.69 3.58
C PHE A 50 -26.67 -8.10 3.06
N ALA A 51 -26.79 -7.89 1.75
CA ALA A 51 -28.02 -7.42 1.14
C ALA A 51 -29.15 -8.43 1.36
N LYS A 52 -28.88 -9.73 1.19
CA LYS A 52 -29.85 -10.80 1.51
C LYS A 52 -30.29 -10.75 2.99
N LEU A 53 -29.34 -10.57 3.93
CA LEU A 53 -29.66 -10.41 5.36
C LEU A 53 -30.56 -9.19 5.63
N GLY A 54 -30.32 -8.09 4.90
CA GLY A 54 -31.06 -6.83 5.01
C GLY A 54 -32.36 -6.74 4.21
N GLY A 55 -32.87 -7.85 3.65
CA GLY A 55 -34.10 -7.85 2.85
C GLY A 55 -33.93 -7.20 1.46
N GLY A 56 -32.73 -7.27 0.91
CA GLY A 56 -32.38 -6.81 -0.44
C GLY A 56 -31.68 -5.46 -0.52
N ASN A 57 -31.28 -4.85 0.59
CA ASN A 57 -30.54 -3.58 0.60
C ASN A 57 -29.51 -3.50 1.74
N LEU A 58 -28.64 -2.49 1.67
CA LEU A 58 -27.57 -2.25 2.64
C LEU A 58 -27.77 -1.00 3.51
N ASN A 59 -29.02 -0.56 3.75
CA ASN A 59 -29.30 0.70 4.44
C ASN A 59 -28.82 0.81 5.88
N ARG A 60 -28.58 -0.32 6.54
CA ARG A 60 -27.98 -0.37 7.88
C ARG A 60 -26.49 -0.67 7.88
N PHE A 61 -25.87 -0.78 6.71
CA PHE A 61 -24.44 -1.08 6.60
C PHE A 61 -23.64 0.18 6.27
N ILE A 62 -22.59 0.40 7.05
CA ILE A 62 -21.51 1.34 6.75
C ILE A 62 -20.37 0.52 6.17
N VAL A 63 -20.01 0.76 4.91
CA VAL A 63 -18.91 0.05 4.26
C VAL A 63 -17.60 0.73 4.65
N CYS A 64 -16.71 -0.03 5.29
CA CYS A 64 -15.43 0.46 5.79
C CYS A 64 -14.27 -0.21 5.04
N PRO A 65 -13.82 0.30 3.87
CA PRO A 65 -12.59 -0.18 3.25
C PRO A 65 -11.40 -0.02 4.19
N GLY A 66 -10.51 -1.01 4.20
CA GLY A 66 -9.22 -0.91 4.87
C GLY A 66 -8.32 0.09 4.15
N THR A 67 -7.91 1.16 4.84
CA THR A 67 -6.94 2.14 4.34
C THR A 67 -5.64 1.97 5.09
N TYR A 68 -4.58 1.58 4.39
CA TYR A 68 -3.34 1.24 5.07
C TYR A 68 -2.14 1.80 4.32
N GLU A 69 -1.24 2.46 5.04
CA GLU A 69 -0.10 3.15 4.44
C GLU A 69 1.01 2.21 3.95
N PHE A 70 1.13 1.01 4.52
CA PHE A 70 2.34 0.17 4.36
C PHE A 70 2.04 -1.34 4.22
N ILE A 71 0.78 -1.67 3.92
CA ILE A 71 0.30 -3.05 3.71
C ILE A 71 -0.01 -3.26 2.23
N GLU A 72 0.48 -2.36 1.36
CA GLU A 72 0.33 -2.54 -0.06
C GLU A 72 1.03 -3.83 -0.45
N ASN A 73 0.22 -4.80 -0.87
CA ASN A 73 0.68 -6.13 -1.22
C ASN A 73 1.20 -6.14 -2.67
N ASN A 74 1.26 -5.00 -3.35
CA ASN A 74 1.80 -4.86 -4.68
C ASN A 74 2.34 -3.45 -4.89
N ALA A 75 3.66 -3.31 -4.93
CA ALA A 75 4.32 -2.02 -5.15
C ALA A 75 4.06 -1.42 -6.54
N ASN A 76 3.56 -2.22 -7.49
CA ASN A 76 3.18 -1.76 -8.83
C ASN A 76 1.77 -1.14 -8.90
N VAL A 77 1.00 -1.18 -7.81
CA VAL A 77 -0.38 -0.67 -7.77
C VAL A 77 -0.46 0.67 -7.03
N ASP A 78 -1.15 1.65 -7.62
CA ASP A 78 -1.53 2.88 -6.91
C ASP A 78 -2.77 2.61 -6.06
N PHE A 79 -2.56 2.55 -4.75
CA PHE A 79 -3.63 2.30 -3.79
C PHE A 79 -4.75 3.33 -3.85
N LYS A 80 -4.46 4.58 -4.24
CA LYS A 80 -5.50 5.61 -4.38
C LYS A 80 -6.53 5.22 -5.43
N VAL A 81 -6.07 4.69 -6.57
CA VAL A 81 -6.95 4.22 -7.64
C VAL A 81 -7.68 2.96 -7.22
N TRP A 82 -7.01 2.03 -6.53
CA TRP A 82 -7.67 0.84 -6.00
C TRP A 82 -8.77 1.15 -4.98
N LEU A 83 -8.53 2.11 -4.08
CA LEU A 83 -9.52 2.59 -3.12
C LEU A 83 -10.70 3.29 -3.80
N ASP A 84 -10.42 4.04 -4.86
CA ASP A 84 -11.44 4.66 -5.71
C ASP A 84 -12.30 3.59 -6.41
N GLN A 85 -11.71 2.49 -6.94
CA GLN A 85 -12.46 1.39 -7.55
C GLN A 85 -13.42 0.72 -6.56
N GLN A 86 -13.00 0.55 -5.31
CA GLN A 86 -13.85 -0.01 -4.25
C GLN A 86 -15.05 0.90 -3.97
N LEU A 87 -14.84 2.21 -3.81
CA LEU A 87 -15.92 3.15 -3.51
C LEU A 87 -16.81 3.45 -4.73
N ASN A 88 -16.24 3.43 -5.93
CA ASN A 88 -17.01 3.46 -7.17
C ASN A 88 -17.97 2.26 -7.26
N THR A 89 -17.49 1.07 -6.89
CA THR A 89 -18.31 -0.14 -6.84
C THR A 89 -19.45 0.01 -5.83
N VAL A 90 -19.18 0.54 -4.64
CA VAL A 90 -20.21 0.83 -3.62
C VAL A 90 -21.25 1.82 -4.16
N ALA A 91 -20.81 2.85 -4.90
CA ALA A 91 -21.70 3.87 -5.44
C ALA A 91 -22.57 3.38 -6.60
N ASN A 92 -22.16 2.35 -7.34
CA ASN A 92 -22.75 1.97 -8.62
C ASN A 92 -23.37 0.56 -8.65
N HIS A 93 -22.87 -0.38 -7.86
CA HIS A 93 -23.27 -1.78 -7.98
C HIS A 93 -24.61 -2.05 -7.23
N PRO A 94 -25.56 -2.80 -7.83
CA PRO A 94 -26.89 -3.05 -7.24
C PRO A 94 -26.86 -3.69 -5.84
N ASP A 95 -25.90 -4.57 -5.56
CA ASP A 95 -25.75 -5.18 -4.23
C ASP A 95 -25.42 -4.17 -3.11
N PHE A 96 -25.01 -2.95 -3.48
CA PHE A 96 -24.80 -1.83 -2.56
C PHE A 96 -25.95 -0.82 -2.57
N ALA A 97 -27.10 -1.17 -3.17
CA ALA A 97 -28.25 -0.29 -3.19
C ALA A 97 -28.66 0.10 -1.76
N GLY A 98 -28.80 1.41 -1.58
CA GLY A 98 -29.20 2.00 -0.32
C GLY A 98 -28.16 1.93 0.78
N THR A 99 -26.87 1.64 0.52
CA THR A 99 -25.82 1.63 1.54
C THR A 99 -25.93 2.79 2.53
N GLY A 100 -25.97 2.46 3.82
CA GLY A 100 -26.20 3.41 4.90
C GLY A 100 -25.07 4.39 5.16
N GLY A 101 -23.85 4.07 4.74
CA GLY A 101 -22.73 5.00 4.76
C GLY A 101 -21.40 4.43 4.29
N ILE A 102 -20.40 5.29 4.23
CA ILE A 102 -19.01 4.94 3.94
C ILE A 102 -18.17 5.38 5.15
N GLY A 103 -17.37 4.48 5.68
CA GLY A 103 -16.48 4.73 6.81
C GLY A 103 -15.04 4.34 6.49
N MET A 104 -14.12 4.71 7.37
CA MET A 104 -12.74 4.23 7.31
C MET A 104 -12.52 3.28 8.48
N TRP A 105 -11.94 2.11 8.25
CA TRP A 105 -11.71 1.15 9.33
C TRP A 105 -10.78 1.73 10.42
N ILE A 106 -9.71 2.45 10.05
CA ILE A 106 -8.83 3.12 11.03
C ILE A 106 -7.93 4.20 10.41
N ALA A 107 -8.01 5.44 10.91
CA ALA A 107 -7.16 6.54 10.47
C ALA A 107 -5.73 6.47 11.05
N TYR A 108 -5.54 5.82 12.20
CA TYR A 108 -4.26 5.81 12.93
C TYR A 108 -3.12 5.11 12.16
N TYR A 109 -3.42 4.16 11.27
CA TYR A 109 -2.44 3.47 10.43
C TYR A 109 -2.39 4.02 8.99
N THR A 110 -3.05 5.15 8.74
CA THR A 110 -3.21 5.71 7.41
C THR A 110 -2.28 6.91 7.22
N ASP A 111 -1.68 6.99 6.05
CA ASP A 111 -0.88 8.15 5.67
C ASP A 111 -1.76 9.41 5.56
N PRO A 112 -1.26 10.60 5.93
CA PRO A 112 -1.99 11.83 5.72
C PRO A 112 -2.46 12.07 4.27
N GLU A 113 -1.75 11.59 3.24
CA GLU A 113 -2.18 11.63 1.84
C GLU A 113 -3.39 10.73 1.59
N ILE A 114 -3.34 9.46 2.02
CA ILE A 114 -4.45 8.53 1.86
C ILE A 114 -5.68 8.99 2.66
N LEU A 115 -5.49 9.61 3.82
CA LEU A 115 -6.58 10.20 4.59
C LEU A 115 -7.24 11.37 3.83
N ARG A 116 -6.44 12.25 3.22
CA ARG A 116 -6.94 13.34 2.35
C ARG A 116 -7.66 12.78 1.12
N TRP A 117 -7.09 11.77 0.48
CA TRP A 117 -7.69 11.11 -0.68
C TRP A 117 -9.02 10.45 -0.32
N PHE A 118 -9.07 9.67 0.77
CA PHE A 118 -10.30 9.05 1.24
C PHE A 118 -11.38 10.08 1.55
N SER A 119 -11.02 11.20 2.18
CA SER A 119 -11.96 12.30 2.44
C SER A 119 -12.52 12.89 1.15
N ALA A 120 -11.68 13.02 0.11
CA ALA A 120 -12.12 13.45 -1.21
C ALA A 120 -13.06 12.42 -1.87
N LEU A 121 -12.79 11.12 -1.73
CA LEU A 121 -13.68 10.06 -2.23
C LEU A 121 -15.04 10.05 -1.51
N VAL A 122 -15.07 10.22 -0.18
CA VAL A 122 -16.31 10.31 0.59
C VAL A 122 -17.14 11.50 0.12
N LYS A 123 -16.51 12.66 -0.11
CA LYS A 123 -17.21 13.80 -0.70
C LYS A 123 -17.73 13.47 -2.10
N HIS A 124 -16.89 12.94 -2.97
CA HIS A 124 -17.21 12.64 -4.37
C HIS A 124 -18.40 11.68 -4.49
N TYR A 125 -18.34 10.52 -3.83
CA TYR A 125 -19.40 9.50 -3.94
C TYR A 125 -20.56 9.71 -2.98
N GLY A 126 -20.28 10.07 -1.73
CA GLY A 126 -21.27 10.08 -0.65
C GLY A 126 -22.00 11.40 -0.47
N ILE A 127 -21.39 12.54 -0.82
CA ILE A 127 -21.98 13.87 -0.65
C ILE A 127 -22.45 14.41 -2.00
N ASP A 128 -21.58 14.41 -3.00
CA ASP A 128 -21.86 14.97 -4.32
C ASP A 128 -22.65 13.98 -5.20
N GLY A 129 -22.65 12.69 -4.85
CA GLY A 129 -23.41 11.65 -5.54
C GLY A 129 -22.82 11.24 -6.90
N GLU A 130 -21.55 11.58 -7.15
CA GLU A 130 -20.85 11.29 -8.39
C GLU A 130 -20.75 9.78 -8.63
N LYS A 131 -20.73 9.38 -9.91
CA LYS A 131 -20.73 7.96 -10.32
C LYS A 131 -19.49 7.55 -11.11
N THR A 132 -18.69 8.51 -11.57
CA THR A 132 -17.42 8.26 -12.26
C THR A 132 -16.27 8.13 -11.28
N MET A 133 -15.15 7.55 -11.70
CA MET A 133 -13.93 7.47 -10.88
C MET A 133 -13.36 8.87 -10.59
N LEU A 134 -12.96 9.15 -9.35
CA LEU A 134 -12.30 10.41 -9.01
C LEU A 134 -10.87 10.44 -9.55
N SER A 135 -10.18 9.30 -9.55
CA SER A 135 -8.81 9.11 -10.06
C SER A 135 -8.67 9.51 -11.52
N ASP A 136 -9.69 9.29 -12.35
CA ASP A 136 -9.71 9.72 -13.75
C ASP A 136 -9.53 11.24 -13.88
N ARG A 137 -10.13 12.03 -12.98
CA ARG A 137 -10.00 13.50 -12.96
C ARG A 137 -8.56 13.96 -12.74
N TYR A 138 -7.76 13.15 -12.05
CA TYR A 138 -6.35 13.43 -11.77
C TYR A 138 -5.40 12.69 -12.71
N GLY A 139 -5.92 11.88 -13.64
CA GLY A 139 -5.11 11.05 -14.55
C GLY A 139 -4.36 9.93 -13.84
N TYR A 140 -4.79 9.53 -12.64
CA TYR A 140 -4.13 8.45 -11.89
C TYR A 140 -4.46 7.10 -12.52
N LYS A 141 -3.47 6.21 -12.55
CA LYS A 141 -3.61 4.87 -13.14
C LYS A 141 -3.37 3.81 -12.09
N LEU A 142 -4.15 2.72 -12.14
CA LEU A 142 -3.99 1.61 -11.21
C LEU A 142 -2.56 1.06 -11.23
N ARG A 143 -1.93 1.00 -12.41
CA ARG A 143 -0.53 0.63 -12.57
C ARG A 143 0.22 1.78 -13.26
N PRO A 144 0.84 2.70 -12.51
CA PRO A 144 1.52 3.87 -13.09
C PRO A 144 2.73 3.52 -13.97
N GLY A 145 3.37 2.37 -13.70
CA GLY A 145 4.55 1.91 -14.45
C GLY A 145 5.77 2.81 -14.32
N ILE A 146 5.91 3.51 -13.18
CA ILE A 146 7.00 4.47 -12.93
C ILE A 146 8.31 3.75 -12.60
N VAL A 147 8.24 2.66 -11.83
CA VAL A 147 9.38 1.81 -11.45
C VAL A 147 9.22 0.46 -12.13
N LYS A 148 10.25 -0.02 -12.83
CA LYS A 148 10.32 -1.40 -13.33
C LYS A 148 10.89 -2.31 -12.26
N HIS A 149 10.35 -3.53 -12.20
CA HIS A 149 10.74 -4.57 -11.24
C HIS A 149 10.74 -4.04 -9.79
N ALA A 150 9.64 -3.36 -9.43
CA ALA A 150 9.41 -2.73 -8.14
C ALA A 150 9.39 -3.72 -6.95
N GLU A 151 9.15 -5.01 -7.23
CA GLU A 151 9.15 -6.11 -6.26
C GLU A 151 10.27 -7.13 -6.59
N TRP A 152 11.32 -6.68 -7.27
CA TRP A 152 12.56 -7.42 -7.51
C TRP A 152 12.42 -8.71 -8.32
N GLU A 153 11.49 -8.74 -9.27
CA GLU A 153 11.31 -9.85 -10.20
C GLU A 153 12.54 -10.05 -11.11
N SER A 154 13.31 -8.98 -11.35
CA SER A 154 14.53 -8.96 -12.17
C SER A 154 15.40 -7.73 -11.84
N LEU A 155 16.71 -7.81 -12.18
CA LEU A 155 17.67 -6.69 -12.12
C LEU A 155 18.01 -6.09 -13.48
N ASP A 156 17.44 -6.59 -14.58
CA ASP A 156 17.73 -6.13 -15.95
C ASP A 156 17.44 -4.64 -16.20
N ALA A 157 16.46 -4.05 -15.50
CA ALA A 157 16.17 -2.61 -15.54
C ALA A 157 16.97 -1.78 -14.52
N TRP A 158 17.82 -2.42 -13.74
CA TRP A 158 18.57 -1.83 -12.64
C TRP A 158 20.07 -1.84 -12.93
N ASN A 159 20.80 -0.86 -12.40
CA ASN A 159 22.26 -0.76 -12.54
C ASN A 159 22.92 -1.07 -11.18
N PRO A 160 23.15 -2.35 -10.84
CA PRO A 160 23.80 -2.72 -9.59
C PRO A 160 25.31 -2.41 -9.63
N VAL A 161 25.85 -1.98 -8.49
CA VAL A 161 27.27 -1.78 -8.24
C VAL A 161 27.62 -2.43 -6.90
N GLY A 162 28.69 -3.23 -6.88
CA GLY A 162 29.14 -3.94 -5.69
C GLY A 162 28.43 -5.28 -5.47
N ALA A 163 28.38 -5.73 -4.22
CA ALA A 163 27.73 -6.95 -3.77
C ALA A 163 26.21 -6.76 -3.63
N VAL A 164 25.54 -6.71 -4.78
CA VAL A 164 24.09 -6.57 -4.93
C VAL A 164 23.53 -7.78 -5.66
N GLU A 165 22.49 -8.41 -5.12
CA GLU A 165 21.86 -9.58 -5.73
C GLU A 165 20.38 -9.71 -5.37
N LEU A 166 19.68 -10.57 -6.10
CA LEU A 166 18.33 -11.01 -5.76
C LEU A 166 18.39 -12.25 -4.88
N VAL A 167 17.56 -12.26 -3.84
CA VAL A 167 17.38 -13.41 -2.96
C VAL A 167 15.90 -13.74 -2.83
N ASP A 168 15.57 -15.02 -2.79
CA ASP A 168 14.22 -15.46 -2.41
C ASP A 168 13.99 -15.09 -0.94
N LYS A 169 12.87 -14.44 -0.65
CA LYS A 169 12.51 -13.98 0.70
C LYS A 169 12.57 -15.11 1.72
N LYS A 170 12.20 -16.34 1.36
CA LYS A 170 12.24 -17.49 2.27
C LYS A 170 13.65 -17.82 2.77
N ASP A 171 14.67 -17.47 1.97
CA ASP A 171 16.08 -17.76 2.24
C ASP A 171 16.77 -16.63 3.02
N THR A 172 16.05 -15.54 3.34
CA THR A 172 16.60 -14.37 4.01
C THR A 172 16.53 -14.40 5.55
N GLY A 173 15.79 -15.37 6.11
CA GLY A 173 15.49 -15.39 7.53
C GLY A 173 14.44 -14.36 7.98
N VAL A 174 13.96 -13.50 7.08
CA VAL A 174 12.79 -12.65 7.31
C VAL A 174 11.56 -13.57 7.36
N PRO A 175 10.83 -13.63 8.48
CA PRO A 175 9.67 -14.50 8.61
C PRO A 175 8.56 -14.03 7.65
N ASP A 176 7.74 -14.99 7.22
CA ASP A 176 6.42 -14.68 6.70
C ASP A 176 5.64 -13.92 7.78
N SER A 177 5.46 -12.63 7.53
CA SER A 177 4.89 -11.65 8.44
C SER A 177 3.58 -11.14 7.88
N TYR A 178 2.88 -10.41 8.72
CA TYR A 178 1.74 -9.63 8.28
C TYR A 178 2.20 -8.46 7.36
N TYR A 179 3.48 -8.02 7.45
CA TYR A 179 4.08 -6.90 6.69
C TYR A 179 5.55 -7.07 6.26
N PRO A 180 5.94 -6.63 5.05
CA PRO A 180 5.14 -6.52 3.82
C PRO A 180 4.92 -7.93 3.24
N ARG A 181 3.80 -8.14 2.53
CA ARG A 181 3.49 -9.47 1.98
C ARG A 181 4.17 -9.74 0.65
N SER A 182 5.14 -8.95 0.15
CA SER A 182 5.91 -9.37 -1.04
C SER A 182 6.43 -10.80 -0.78
N ARG A 183 6.23 -11.73 -1.72
CA ARG A 183 6.42 -13.19 -1.45
C ARG A 183 7.56 -13.82 -2.23
N GLN A 184 8.23 -13.08 -3.10
CA GLN A 184 9.17 -13.69 -4.02
C GLN A 184 10.57 -13.23 -3.69
N ASN A 185 10.98 -12.09 -4.23
CA ASN A 185 12.37 -11.68 -4.15
C ASN A 185 12.55 -10.44 -3.28
N MET A 186 13.74 -10.33 -2.72
CA MET A 186 14.25 -9.10 -2.11
C MET A 186 15.58 -8.75 -2.78
N LEU A 187 15.92 -7.46 -2.79
CA LEU A 187 17.27 -7.04 -3.10
C LEU A 187 18.13 -7.15 -1.85
N ARG A 188 19.24 -7.89 -1.94
CA ARG A 188 20.26 -7.95 -0.90
C ARG A 188 21.44 -7.07 -1.26
N MET A 189 21.88 -6.23 -0.32
CA MET A 189 23.19 -5.59 -0.34
C MET A 189 24.04 -6.14 0.81
N THR A 190 25.20 -6.71 0.48
CA THR A 190 26.13 -7.27 1.48
C THR A 190 27.32 -6.34 1.63
N ARG A 191 27.44 -5.70 2.80
CA ARG A 191 28.46 -4.67 3.03
C ARG A 191 29.85 -5.26 2.88
N THR A 192 30.67 -4.60 2.05
CA THR A 192 32.08 -4.95 1.87
C THR A 192 32.95 -3.79 2.38
N PRO A 193 33.96 -4.03 3.23
CA PRO A 193 34.84 -2.95 3.69
C PRO A 193 35.47 -2.18 2.53
N GLY A 194 35.32 -0.84 2.54
CA GLY A 194 35.93 0.04 1.53
C GLY A 194 35.21 0.11 0.19
N ALA A 195 34.03 -0.52 0.03
CA ALA A 195 33.22 -0.43 -1.18
C ALA A 195 31.74 -0.22 -0.83
N LEU A 196 31.10 0.77 -1.47
CA LEU A 196 29.67 1.02 -1.33
C LEU A 196 28.88 0.23 -2.36
N ASN A 197 27.84 -0.47 -1.89
CA ASN A 197 26.86 -1.08 -2.77
C ASN A 197 25.80 -0.06 -3.21
N SER A 198 25.34 -0.16 -4.45
CA SER A 198 24.22 0.66 -4.92
C SER A 198 23.44 0.00 -6.05
N VAL A 199 22.21 0.45 -6.25
CA VAL A 199 21.39 0.11 -7.40
C VAL A 199 20.66 1.36 -7.90
N ALA A 200 20.56 1.53 -9.22
CA ALA A 200 19.96 2.72 -9.80
C ALA A 200 19.06 2.43 -11.01
N GLN A 201 17.99 3.22 -11.16
CA GLN A 201 17.07 3.17 -12.29
C GLN A 201 16.57 4.59 -12.64
N THR A 202 16.39 4.86 -13.93
CA THR A 202 15.67 6.05 -14.40
C THR A 202 14.17 5.80 -14.33
N LEU A 203 13.44 6.65 -13.62
CA LEU A 203 12.00 6.54 -13.44
C LEU A 203 11.25 6.91 -14.73
N ALA A 204 10.25 6.13 -15.09
CA ALA A 204 9.43 6.34 -16.27
C ALA A 204 8.14 7.12 -15.95
N ASN A 205 7.47 7.64 -16.97
CA ASN A 205 6.12 8.21 -16.88
C ASN A 205 5.94 9.35 -15.85
N LEU A 206 7.02 10.04 -15.50
CA LEU A 206 6.95 11.25 -14.69
C LEU A 206 6.66 12.46 -15.57
N GLU A 207 5.74 13.30 -15.12
CA GLU A 207 5.42 14.58 -15.71
C GLU A 207 6.17 15.68 -14.97
N SER A 208 6.84 16.56 -15.73
CA SER A 208 7.61 17.65 -15.15
C SER A 208 6.74 18.57 -14.27
N GLY A 209 7.26 18.96 -13.11
CA GLY A 209 6.61 19.83 -12.16
C GLY A 209 5.53 19.16 -11.28
N LYS A 210 5.12 17.92 -11.58
CA LYS A 210 4.15 17.17 -10.78
C LYS A 210 4.80 16.56 -9.53
N LEU A 211 3.96 16.34 -8.50
CA LEU A 211 4.37 15.71 -7.25
C LEU A 211 4.15 14.20 -7.29
N TYR A 212 5.08 13.48 -6.68
CA TYR A 212 5.08 12.03 -6.55
C TYR A 212 5.49 11.63 -5.13
N ALA A 213 5.02 10.48 -4.68
CA ALA A 213 5.48 9.83 -3.45
C ALA A 213 6.27 8.57 -3.80
N LEU A 214 7.51 8.52 -3.32
CA LEU A 214 8.37 7.34 -3.30
C LEU A 214 8.28 6.68 -1.93
N THR A 215 8.01 5.38 -1.89
CA THR A 215 8.11 4.54 -0.71
C THR A 215 9.15 3.45 -0.93
N VAL A 216 10.05 3.25 0.04
CA VAL A 216 11.03 2.15 0.03
C VAL A 216 10.97 1.41 1.36
N LEU A 217 10.86 0.09 1.31
CA LEU A 217 10.86 -0.78 2.48
C LEU A 217 12.18 -1.53 2.58
N VAL A 218 12.90 -1.33 3.68
CA VAL A 218 14.17 -2.02 3.95
C VAL A 218 14.20 -2.60 5.35
N THR A 219 14.79 -3.78 5.49
CA THR A 219 15.02 -4.45 6.76
C THR A 219 16.44 -5.00 6.86
N ASN A 220 16.78 -5.46 8.06
CA ASN A 220 17.97 -6.23 8.34
C ASN A 220 17.54 -7.47 9.15
N PRO A 221 17.79 -8.70 8.66
CA PRO A 221 17.42 -9.91 9.39
C PRO A 221 18.26 -10.14 10.65
N ASP A 222 19.41 -9.47 10.77
CA ASP A 222 20.37 -9.69 11.86
C ASP A 222 20.02 -8.94 13.16
N THR A 223 18.97 -8.09 13.15
CA THR A 223 18.57 -7.33 14.34
C THR A 223 17.05 -7.12 14.43
N ALA A 224 16.54 -7.11 15.66
CA ALA A 224 15.18 -6.69 15.98
C ALA A 224 15.12 -5.26 16.55
N ASP A 225 16.24 -4.54 16.56
CA ASP A 225 16.33 -3.20 17.14
C ASP A 225 15.71 -2.14 16.21
N LYS A 226 15.10 -1.12 16.82
CA LYS A 226 14.59 0.05 16.11
C LYS A 226 15.72 1.01 15.79
N VAL A 227 16.44 0.74 14.71
CA VAL A 227 17.55 1.55 14.23
C VAL A 227 17.34 1.99 12.80
N THR A 228 17.87 3.16 12.45
CA THR A 228 17.95 3.58 11.04
C THR A 228 19.05 2.80 10.36
N TYR A 229 18.69 1.99 9.37
CA TYR A 229 19.66 1.25 8.56
C TYR A 229 20.39 2.21 7.64
N GLY A 230 21.66 1.94 7.39
CA GLY A 230 22.53 2.71 6.49
C GLY A 230 22.17 2.58 5.02
N LEU A 231 20.93 2.90 4.66
CA LEU A 231 20.44 3.08 3.30
C LEU A 231 20.30 4.59 3.04
N ASP A 232 20.82 5.03 1.90
CA ASP A 232 20.59 6.34 1.31
C ASP A 232 19.66 6.17 0.09
N VAL A 233 18.66 7.06 0.01
CA VAL A 233 17.69 7.10 -1.08
C VAL A 233 17.84 8.45 -1.76
N LYS A 234 18.41 8.46 -2.96
CA LYS A 234 18.69 9.69 -3.71
C LYS A 234 17.83 9.74 -4.97
N LEU A 235 17.31 10.93 -5.26
CA LEU A 235 16.63 11.25 -6.50
C LEU A 235 17.41 12.36 -7.20
N GLU A 236 17.93 12.08 -8.39
CA GLU A 236 18.55 13.09 -9.26
C GLU A 236 17.50 13.69 -10.19
N ASN A 237 17.64 14.98 -10.52
CA ASN A 237 16.68 15.75 -11.31
C ASN A 237 15.28 15.84 -10.68
N ALA A 238 15.21 15.84 -9.35
CA ALA A 238 13.97 16.04 -8.59
C ALA A 238 14.20 16.96 -7.40
N GLU A 239 13.18 17.71 -7.02
CA GLU A 239 13.14 18.50 -5.79
C GLU A 239 12.49 17.67 -4.68
N ILE A 240 13.20 17.40 -3.59
CA ILE A 240 12.60 16.74 -2.42
C ILE A 240 11.79 17.78 -1.63
N VAL A 241 10.49 17.58 -1.55
CA VAL A 241 9.55 18.45 -0.82
C VAL A 241 9.44 18.02 0.64
N ASN A 242 9.39 16.71 0.88
CA ASN A 242 9.35 16.13 2.21
C ASN A 242 10.02 14.76 2.18
N SER A 243 10.76 14.42 3.23
CA SER A 243 11.32 13.10 3.42
C SER A 243 11.15 12.69 4.88
N ARG A 244 10.68 11.47 5.09
CA ARG A 244 10.60 10.87 6.42
C ARG A 244 10.95 9.40 6.35
N MET A 245 11.41 8.88 7.48
CA MET A 245 11.57 7.46 7.71
C MET A 245 10.76 7.08 8.95
N ARG A 246 10.09 5.94 8.92
CA ARG A 246 9.38 5.37 10.07
C ARG A 246 9.81 3.93 10.30
N TRP A 247 9.98 3.56 11.56
CA TRP A 247 10.06 2.16 11.95
C TRP A 247 8.68 1.53 11.89
N MET A 248 8.62 0.33 11.31
CA MET A 248 7.43 -0.51 11.30
C MET A 248 7.79 -1.89 11.81
N ASN A 249 6.95 -2.43 12.67
CA ASN A 249 7.10 -3.79 13.15
C ASN A 249 5.84 -4.56 12.77
N ASP A 250 5.99 -5.87 12.61
CA ASP A 250 4.83 -6.75 12.65
C ASP A 250 4.19 -6.65 14.05
N PHE A 251 2.97 -6.14 14.11
CA PHE A 251 2.23 -5.99 15.37
C PHE A 251 1.80 -7.35 15.95
N ILE A 252 1.81 -8.40 15.12
CA ILE A 252 1.52 -9.79 15.50
C ILE A 252 2.81 -10.50 15.97
N LYS A 253 3.94 -10.28 15.29
CA LYS A 253 5.24 -10.91 15.61
C LYS A 253 6.27 -9.87 16.06
N ARG A 254 6.19 -9.47 17.32
CA ARG A 254 7.01 -8.38 17.89
C ARG A 254 8.51 -8.71 18.03
N ASP A 255 8.88 -9.97 17.89
CA ASP A 255 10.24 -10.48 18.07
C ASP A 255 11.08 -10.48 16.77
N LYS A 256 10.49 -10.14 15.60
CA LYS A 256 11.17 -10.18 14.29
C LYS A 256 10.57 -9.21 13.25
N PRO A 257 11.31 -8.94 12.17
CA PRO A 257 12.29 -7.86 12.06
C PRO A 257 11.61 -6.48 11.97
N VAL A 258 12.37 -5.45 12.30
CA VAL A 258 11.96 -4.05 12.15
C VAL A 258 12.19 -3.61 10.71
N TRP A 259 11.25 -2.84 10.17
CA TRP A 259 11.31 -2.27 8.84
C TRP A 259 11.55 -0.77 8.94
N ASN A 260 12.44 -0.25 8.11
CA ASN A 260 12.49 1.19 7.83
C ASN A 260 11.69 1.44 6.56
N ALA A 261 10.58 2.16 6.73
CA ALA A 261 9.79 2.68 5.62
C ALA A 261 10.21 4.12 5.34
N TYR A 262 10.94 4.30 4.25
CA TYR A 262 11.23 5.63 3.72
C TYR A 262 10.03 6.10 2.91
N LYS A 263 9.54 7.31 3.19
CA LYS A 263 8.53 8.00 2.38
C LYS A 263 9.06 9.37 1.97
N ILE A 264 9.23 9.58 0.67
CA ILE A 264 9.79 10.78 0.07
C ILE A 264 8.77 11.37 -0.89
N VAL A 265 8.31 12.58 -0.60
CA VAL A 265 7.51 13.38 -1.53
C VAL A 265 8.46 14.25 -2.33
N PHE A 266 8.40 14.16 -3.65
CA PHE A 266 9.27 14.91 -4.54
C PHE A 266 8.50 15.49 -5.72
N ARG A 267 9.05 16.56 -6.28
CA ARG A 267 8.62 17.14 -7.55
C ARG A 267 9.56 16.68 -8.66
N ALA A 268 9.00 16.15 -9.75
CA ALA A 268 9.79 15.77 -10.91
C ALA A 268 10.34 17.02 -11.62
N GLY A 269 11.63 17.00 -11.98
CA GLY A 269 12.26 18.07 -12.77
C GLY A 269 11.88 18.02 -14.25
N ASP A 270 12.59 18.81 -15.05
CA ASP A 270 12.48 18.85 -16.51
C ASP A 270 13.29 17.74 -17.20
N LYS A 271 14.25 17.15 -16.49
CA LYS A 271 15.07 16.01 -16.94
C LYS A 271 14.57 14.70 -16.33
N PRO A 272 14.86 13.55 -16.97
CA PRO A 272 14.52 12.24 -16.41
C PRO A 272 15.04 12.06 -14.99
N VAL A 273 14.16 11.70 -14.07
CA VAL A 273 14.50 11.47 -12.67
C VAL A 273 15.21 10.13 -12.52
N LYS A 274 16.34 10.11 -11.81
CA LYS A 274 17.06 8.88 -11.50
C LYS A 274 16.95 8.55 -10.02
N LEU A 275 16.43 7.37 -9.70
CA LEU A 275 16.43 6.81 -8.36
C LEU A 275 17.72 6.04 -8.14
N ILE A 276 18.38 6.30 -7.02
CA ILE A 276 19.58 5.60 -6.57
C ILE A 276 19.35 5.17 -5.12
N LEU A 277 19.48 3.88 -4.87
CA LEU A 277 19.55 3.31 -3.53
C LEU A 277 21.00 2.91 -3.28
N SER A 278 21.60 3.38 -2.21
CA SER A 278 22.99 3.05 -1.89
C SER A 278 23.17 2.82 -0.42
N GLU A 279 24.21 2.06 -0.06
CA GLU A 279 24.70 2.08 1.30
C GLU A 279 25.14 3.49 1.69
N SER A 280 24.89 3.85 2.94
CA SER A 280 25.31 5.11 3.51
C SER A 280 26.66 4.98 4.22
N ASP A 281 27.50 5.98 4.02
CA ASP A 281 28.75 6.20 4.77
C ASP A 281 28.54 7.08 6.02
N ASP A 282 27.30 7.44 6.35
CA ASP A 282 26.98 8.17 7.56
C ASP A 282 27.27 7.31 8.81
N ALA A 283 28.03 7.86 9.75
CA ALA A 283 28.39 7.18 11.00
C ALA A 283 27.21 7.12 12.00
N ALA A 284 26.19 7.96 11.83
CA ALA A 284 25.00 7.98 12.68
C ALA A 284 23.99 6.86 12.35
N LYS A 285 24.09 6.24 11.18
CA LYS A 285 23.21 5.14 10.76
C LYS A 285 23.80 3.78 11.15
N ALA A 286 22.94 2.84 11.54
CA ALA A 286 23.37 1.47 11.79
C ALA A 286 23.95 0.85 10.52
N ARG A 287 25.07 0.14 10.66
CA ARG A 287 25.80 -0.45 9.55
C ARG A 287 25.74 -1.97 9.60
N PRO A 288 24.58 -2.58 9.34
CA PRO A 288 24.49 -4.03 9.33
C PRO A 288 25.35 -4.62 8.21
N ALA A 289 25.72 -5.88 8.37
CA ALA A 289 26.40 -6.63 7.32
C ALA A 289 25.50 -6.81 6.09
N THR A 290 24.18 -6.89 6.31
CA THR A 290 23.19 -7.11 5.27
C THR A 290 22.10 -6.04 5.30
N LEU A 291 21.72 -5.55 4.12
CA LEU A 291 20.47 -4.82 3.91
C LEU A 291 19.58 -5.62 2.97
N LEU A 292 18.29 -5.75 3.32
CA LEU A 292 17.29 -6.37 2.48
C LEU A 292 16.21 -5.36 2.12
N ILE A 293 16.09 -5.04 0.83
CA ILE A 293 15.06 -4.13 0.32
C ILE A 293 13.93 -4.98 -0.25
N ASP A 294 12.72 -4.79 0.26
CA ASP A 294 11.54 -5.58 -0.11
C ASP A 294 10.87 -5.04 -1.37
N SER A 295 10.69 -3.73 -1.44
CA SER A 295 9.92 -3.12 -2.52
C SER A 295 10.15 -1.62 -2.63
N ILE A 296 9.84 -1.10 -3.82
CA ILE A 296 9.91 0.32 -4.17
C ILE A 296 8.62 0.70 -4.87
N GLN A 297 7.89 1.67 -4.33
CA GLN A 297 6.68 2.19 -4.95
C GLN A 297 6.86 3.67 -5.28
N VAL A 298 6.49 4.06 -6.50
CA VAL A 298 6.33 5.48 -6.87
C VAL A 298 4.95 5.69 -7.45
N THR A 299 4.20 6.63 -6.88
CA THR A 299 2.85 6.99 -7.34
C THR A 299 2.69 8.51 -7.39
N PRO A 300 1.78 9.05 -8.23
CA PRO A 300 1.39 10.44 -8.16
C PRO A 300 0.93 10.82 -6.75
N PHE A 301 1.29 12.02 -6.27
CA PHE A 301 0.94 12.50 -4.95
C PHE A 301 -0.31 13.39 -4.98
N PHE A 302 -1.27 13.12 -4.09
CA PHE A 302 -2.50 13.91 -3.92
C PHE A 302 -2.34 15.12 -3.00
#